data_AF-A0A2N1D757-F1
#
_entry.id   AF-A0A2N1D757-F1
#
_cell.length_a   1.000
_cell.length_b   1.000
_cell.length_c   1.000
_cell.angle_alpha   90.00
_cell.angle_beta   90.00
_cell.angle_gamma   90.00
#
_symmetry.space_group_name_H-M   'P 1'
#
loop_
_entity.id
_entity.type
_entity.pdbx_description
1 polymer ?
#
loop_
_entity_poly.entity_id
_entity_poly.type
_entity_poly.pdbx_seq_one_letter_code
_entity_poly.pdbx_strand_id
1 'polypeptide(L)'
;MLKSFYSQANGLMIFSGSLRVLGYVPNDALDSGVYDYPSSILTPNVSARIDGLMEGDIVVGWYKNDGSYVVVKKNGEASRYDVLGTGEETQRWVDFDNWLASEIIVLHENYTY
;
A
#
# COMPACT_ATOMS: atom_id res chain seq x y z
N MET A 1 -14.17 -5.03 -2.89
CA MET A 1 -13.88 -3.86 -2.03
C MET A 1 -12.71 -3.04 -2.57
N LEU A 2 -11.51 -3.60 -2.76
CA LEU A 2 -10.37 -2.88 -3.39
C LEU A 2 -10.71 -2.16 -4.71
N LYS A 3 -11.49 -2.78 -5.59
CA LYS A 3 -12.00 -2.13 -6.83
C LYS A 3 -12.87 -0.89 -6.57
N SER A 4 -13.66 -0.91 -5.50
CA SER A 4 -14.51 0.22 -5.10
C SER A 4 -13.65 1.39 -4.64
N PHE A 5 -12.62 1.13 -3.82
CA PHE A 5 -11.64 2.16 -3.45
C PHE A 5 -11.03 2.80 -4.70
N TYR A 6 -10.51 1.99 -5.65
CA TYR A 6 -9.91 2.52 -6.88
C TYR A 6 -10.87 3.27 -7.80
N SER A 7 -12.18 3.02 -7.71
CA SER A 7 -13.18 3.81 -8.43
C SER A 7 -13.44 5.20 -7.81
N GLN A 8 -13.11 5.38 -6.53
CA GLN A 8 -13.30 6.63 -5.79
C GLN A 8 -12.00 7.42 -5.66
N ALA A 9 -10.89 6.73 -5.40
CA ALA A 9 -9.56 7.29 -5.25
C ALA A 9 -8.54 6.35 -5.91
N ASN A 10 -7.81 6.85 -6.90
CA ASN A 10 -6.80 6.05 -7.60
C ASN A 10 -5.48 6.02 -6.82
N GLY A 11 -5.51 5.63 -5.54
CA GLY A 11 -4.40 5.74 -4.57
C GLY A 11 -4.54 6.95 -3.64
N LEU A 12 -3.76 6.97 -2.55
CA LEU A 12 -3.89 7.96 -1.49
C LEU A 12 -2.54 8.17 -0.77
N MET A 13 -2.23 9.41 -0.40
CA MET A 13 -1.16 9.72 0.56
C MET A 13 -1.75 10.17 1.87
N ILE A 14 -1.25 9.63 2.98
CA ILE A 14 -1.74 9.93 4.31
C ILE A 14 -0.58 10.46 5.15
N PHE A 15 -0.83 11.55 5.91
CA PHE A 15 0.12 12.21 6.82
C PHE A 15 1.49 12.50 6.19
N SER A 16 1.53 13.42 5.22
CA SER A 16 2.76 13.81 4.50
C SER A 16 3.50 12.65 3.83
N GLY A 17 2.77 11.59 3.47
CA GLY A 17 3.29 10.42 2.75
C GLY A 17 3.95 9.38 3.66
N SER A 18 3.71 9.43 4.98
CA SER A 18 4.12 8.38 5.92
C SER A 18 3.50 7.04 5.57
N LEU A 19 2.25 7.05 5.11
CA LEU A 19 1.60 5.92 4.46
C LEU A 19 1.21 6.32 3.03
N ARG A 20 1.53 5.46 2.07
CA ARG A 20 1.10 5.56 0.68
C ARG A 20 0.25 4.35 0.34
N VAL A 21 -1.00 4.60 -0.07
CA VAL A 21 -1.83 3.62 -0.75
C VAL A 21 -1.57 3.77 -2.25
N LEU A 22 -1.05 2.72 -2.86
CA LEU A 22 -0.59 2.70 -4.24
C LEU A 22 -1.76 2.80 -5.22
N GLY A 23 -1.56 3.49 -6.33
CA GLY A 23 -2.58 3.74 -7.36
C GLY A 23 -2.25 3.10 -8.70
N TYR A 24 -3.24 2.95 -9.57
CA TYR A 24 -3.02 2.55 -10.95
C TYR A 24 -2.51 3.74 -11.78
N VAL A 25 -1.18 3.86 -11.89
CA VAL A 25 -0.52 4.88 -12.72
C VAL A 25 0.23 4.18 -13.86
N PRO A 26 -0.19 4.39 -15.12
CA PRO A 26 0.52 3.91 -16.30
C PRO A 26 1.95 4.46 -16.37
N ASN A 27 2.93 3.61 -16.71
CA ASN A 27 4.35 4.00 -16.73
C ASN A 27 4.70 5.03 -17.80
N ASP A 28 3.83 5.22 -18.79
CA ASP A 28 3.93 6.20 -19.88
C ASP A 28 3.36 7.58 -19.51
N ALA A 29 2.73 7.73 -18.34
CA ALA A 29 2.10 8.97 -17.88
C ALA A 29 2.95 9.80 -16.90
N LEU A 30 4.25 9.50 -16.76
CA LEU A 30 5.17 10.21 -15.85
C LEU A 30 5.58 11.58 -16.43
N ASP A 31 4.65 12.53 -16.45
CA ASP A 31 4.95 13.94 -16.70
C ASP A 31 5.33 14.60 -15.36
N SER A 32 6.57 15.08 -15.28
CA SER A 32 7.36 15.31 -14.06
C SER A 32 6.97 16.52 -13.19
N GLY A 33 5.71 16.95 -13.21
CA GLY A 33 5.29 18.22 -12.60
C GLY A 33 4.54 18.12 -11.27
N VAL A 34 3.61 17.18 -11.15
CA VAL A 34 2.64 17.10 -10.01
C VAL A 34 2.23 15.64 -9.72
N TYR A 35 2.59 14.70 -10.60
CA TYR A 35 2.00 13.36 -10.72
C TYR A 35 2.89 12.18 -10.26
N ASP A 36 3.96 12.43 -9.50
CA ASP A 36 4.71 11.35 -8.81
C ASP A 36 3.86 10.60 -7.75
N TYR A 37 2.60 11.02 -7.60
CA TYR A 37 1.67 10.56 -6.60
C TYR A 37 0.28 10.33 -7.21
N PRO A 38 -0.37 9.22 -6.85
CA PRO A 38 0.14 8.14 -5.98
C PRO A 38 1.14 7.23 -6.69
N SER A 39 2.05 6.63 -5.94
CA SER A 39 3.05 5.72 -6.50
C SER A 39 2.38 4.53 -7.20
N SER A 40 2.89 4.16 -8.39
CA SER A 40 2.30 3.11 -9.21
C SER A 40 2.23 1.79 -8.45
N ILE A 41 1.06 1.16 -8.47
CA ILE A 41 0.83 -0.19 -7.95
C ILE A 41 1.53 -1.25 -8.81
N LEU A 42 1.83 -0.96 -10.08
CA LEU A 42 2.38 -1.92 -11.02
C LEU A 42 3.82 -2.29 -10.65
N THR A 43 4.69 -1.29 -10.48
CA THR A 43 6.12 -1.48 -10.19
C THR A 43 6.39 -2.39 -8.98
N PRO A 44 5.86 -2.11 -7.78
CA PRO A 44 6.13 -2.96 -6.61
C PRO A 44 5.53 -4.35 -6.74
N ASN A 45 4.41 -4.51 -7.45
CA ASN A 45 3.81 -5.84 -7.67
C ASN A 45 4.57 -6.68 -8.67
N VAL A 46 5.23 -6.07 -9.67
CA VAL A 46 6.13 -6.81 -10.57
C VAL A 46 7.35 -7.29 -9.79
N SER A 47 8.00 -6.40 -9.02
CA SER A 47 9.18 -6.78 -8.22
C SER A 47 8.85 -7.80 -7.14
N ALA A 48 7.79 -7.60 -6.38
CA ALA A 48 7.45 -8.50 -5.27
C ALA A 48 6.95 -9.88 -5.74
N ARG A 49 6.45 -10.00 -6.99
CA ARG A 49 6.20 -11.30 -7.63
C ARG A 49 7.49 -12.03 -7.98
N ILE A 50 8.54 -11.30 -8.35
CA ILE A 50 9.88 -11.89 -8.56
C ILE A 50 10.42 -12.43 -7.23
N ASP A 51 10.09 -11.77 -6.11
CA ASP A 51 10.52 -12.16 -4.76
C ASP A 51 9.60 -13.21 -4.08
N GLY A 52 8.61 -13.76 -4.80
CA GLY A 52 7.85 -14.93 -4.35
C GLY A 52 6.43 -14.67 -3.84
N LEU A 53 5.84 -13.49 -4.03
CA LEU A 53 4.41 -13.28 -3.78
C LEU A 53 3.55 -14.24 -4.62
N MET A 54 2.51 -14.79 -3.99
CA MET A 54 1.62 -15.73 -4.65
C MET A 54 0.77 -15.04 -5.72
N GLU A 55 0.36 -15.83 -6.71
CA GLU A 55 -0.56 -15.34 -7.74
C GLU A 55 -1.90 -14.91 -7.12
N GLY A 56 -2.20 -13.62 -7.24
CA GLY A 56 -3.44 -13.01 -6.74
C GLY A 56 -3.23 -12.14 -5.51
N ASP A 57 -2.04 -12.18 -4.92
CA ASP A 57 -1.62 -11.22 -3.90
C ASP A 57 -1.21 -9.91 -4.58
N ILE A 58 -1.53 -8.79 -3.92
CA ILE A 58 -1.33 -7.45 -4.45
C ILE A 58 -0.76 -6.55 -3.35
N VAL A 59 0.44 -6.01 -3.57
CA VAL A 59 0.98 -4.92 -2.75
C VAL A 59 0.13 -3.66 -2.98
N VAL A 60 -0.45 -3.11 -1.93
CA VAL A 60 -1.35 -1.95 -1.99
C VAL A 60 -0.85 -0.77 -1.16
N GLY A 61 0.07 -0.99 -0.24
CA GLY A 61 0.51 0.01 0.73
C GLY A 61 2.01 0.00 0.94
N TRP A 62 2.57 1.17 1.25
CA TRP A 62 3.97 1.32 1.64
C TRP A 62 4.14 2.37 2.74
N TYR A 63 4.96 2.05 3.73
CA TYR A 63 5.26 2.92 4.86
C TYR A 63 6.64 3.54 4.70
N LYS A 64 6.70 4.85 4.72
CA LYS A 64 7.96 5.59 4.51
C LYS A 64 8.96 5.40 5.64
N ASN A 65 8.47 5.26 6.87
CA ASN A 65 9.29 5.32 8.07
C ASN A 65 10.16 4.08 8.26
N ASP A 66 9.62 2.89 7.95
CA ASP A 66 10.32 1.61 8.13
C ASP A 66 10.42 0.80 6.83
N GLY A 67 9.91 1.32 5.71
CA GLY A 67 9.97 0.65 4.42
C GLY A 67 9.05 -0.56 4.29
N SER A 68 8.29 -0.91 5.33
CA SER A 68 7.33 -2.01 5.29
C SER A 68 6.24 -1.77 4.24
N TYR A 69 5.59 -2.84 3.81
CA TYR A 69 4.52 -2.77 2.81
C TYR A 69 3.33 -3.64 3.21
N VAL A 70 2.17 -3.32 2.64
CA VAL A 70 0.94 -4.08 2.84
C VAL A 70 0.56 -4.79 1.56
N VAL A 71 0.19 -6.06 1.73
CA VAL A 71 -0.31 -6.95 0.70
C VAL A 71 -1.76 -7.26 1.00
N VAL A 72 -2.64 -7.06 0.02
CA VAL A 72 -3.95 -7.68 0.00
C VAL A 72 -3.81 -9.04 -0.65
N LYS A 73 -4.03 -10.09 0.14
CA LYS A 73 -3.95 -11.48 -0.30
C LYS A 73 -5.14 -11.83 -1.19
N LYS A 74 -5.01 -12.89 -1.97
CA LYS A 74 -6.08 -13.41 -2.83
C LYS A 74 -7.40 -13.69 -2.09
N ASN A 75 -7.33 -14.07 -0.81
CA ASN A 75 -8.50 -14.32 0.04
C ASN A 75 -9.17 -13.03 0.55
N GLY A 76 -8.63 -11.86 0.26
CA GLY A 76 -9.14 -10.55 0.68
C GLY A 76 -8.50 -9.99 1.96
N GLU A 77 -7.75 -10.80 2.70
CA GLU A 77 -7.03 -10.41 3.92
C GLU A 77 -5.94 -9.39 3.58
N ALA A 78 -5.67 -8.44 4.47
CA ALA A 78 -4.53 -7.54 4.35
C ALA A 78 -3.45 -7.92 5.37
N SER A 79 -2.19 -7.94 4.94
CA SER A 79 -1.04 -8.28 5.79
C SER A 79 0.09 -7.29 5.56
N ARG A 80 0.77 -6.92 6.65
CA ARG A 80 1.96 -6.06 6.61
C ARG A 80 3.22 -6.91 6.73
N TYR A 81 4.22 -6.57 5.92
CA TYR A 81 5.50 -7.25 5.86
C TYR A 81 6.64 -6.26 6.05
N ASP A 82 7.62 -6.65 6.85
CA ASP A 82 8.85 -5.88 7.04
C ASP A 82 9.82 -6.10 5.86
N VAL A 83 10.45 -5.03 5.37
CA VAL A 83 11.47 -5.05 4.31
C VAL A 83 12.88 -4.96 4.90
N LEU A 84 13.03 -4.33 6.06
CA LEU A 84 14.32 -4.20 6.74
C LEU A 84 14.63 -5.42 7.62
N GLY A 85 13.70 -6.40 7.70
CA GLY A 85 13.79 -7.64 8.47
C GLY A 85 13.83 -8.93 7.62
N THR A 86 13.28 -10.03 8.15
CA THR A 86 13.27 -11.39 7.57
C THR A 86 12.24 -11.60 6.44
N GLY A 87 11.49 -10.56 6.05
CA GLY A 87 10.32 -10.71 5.18
C GLY A 87 9.09 -11.30 5.89
N GLU A 88 9.08 -11.27 7.22
CA GLU A 88 7.99 -11.82 8.03
C GLU A 88 6.74 -10.94 8.03
N GLU A 89 5.59 -11.60 8.12
CA GLU A 89 4.31 -10.95 8.38
C GLU A 89 4.31 -10.40 9.81
N THR A 90 4.17 -9.08 9.96
CA THR A 90 4.19 -8.41 11.27
C THR A 90 2.78 -8.12 11.79
N GLN A 91 1.83 -7.87 10.89
CA GLN A 91 0.44 -7.54 11.23
C GLN A 91 -0.52 -8.06 10.18
N ARG A 92 -1.79 -8.24 10.59
CA ARG A 92 -2.86 -8.80 9.77
C ARG A 92 -4.19 -8.13 10.07
N TRP A 93 -4.98 -7.89 9.04
CA TRP A 93 -6.34 -7.35 9.09
C TRP A 93 -7.28 -8.22 8.28
N VAL A 94 -8.56 -8.20 8.67
CA VAL A 94 -9.63 -8.97 8.01
C VAL A 94 -9.72 -8.63 6.52
N ASP A 95 -9.54 -7.36 6.17
CA ASP A 95 -9.56 -6.87 4.80
C ASP A 95 -8.83 -5.52 4.64
N PHE A 96 -8.79 -5.05 3.40
CA PHE A 96 -8.23 -3.75 3.01
C PHE A 96 -8.86 -2.56 3.74
N ASP A 97 -10.18 -2.55 3.93
CA ASP A 97 -10.88 -1.39 4.50
C ASP A 97 -10.57 -1.28 6.01
N ASN A 98 -10.54 -2.42 6.72
CA ASN A 98 -10.12 -2.50 8.12
C ASN A 98 -8.67 -2.05 8.30
N TRP A 99 -7.77 -2.47 7.41
CA TRP A 99 -6.39 -1.98 7.41
C TRP A 99 -6.33 -0.46 7.26
N LEU A 100 -6.90 0.08 6.18
CA LEU A 100 -6.82 1.50 5.88
C LEU A 100 -7.45 2.37 6.97
N ALA A 101 -8.60 1.97 7.51
CA ALA A 101 -9.26 2.67 8.61
C ALA A 101 -8.40 2.67 9.87
N SER A 102 -7.80 1.53 10.25
CA SER A 102 -6.95 1.43 11.43
C SER A 102 -5.70 2.30 11.32
N GLU A 103 -5.06 2.36 10.15
CA GLU A 103 -3.87 3.16 9.93
C GLU A 103 -4.15 4.66 9.96
N ILE A 104 -5.29 5.10 9.40
CA ILE A 104 -5.70 6.50 9.49
C ILE A 104 -5.87 6.92 10.95
N ILE A 105 -6.46 6.07 11.79
CA ILE A 105 -6.64 6.34 13.22
C ILE A 105 -5.28 6.41 13.93
N VAL A 106 -4.43 5.41 13.76
CA VAL A 106 -3.09 5.36 14.39
C VAL A 106 -2.25 6.56 13.99
N LEU A 107 -2.23 6.91 12.71
CA LEU A 107 -1.46 8.06 12.26
C LEU A 107 -2.09 9.38 12.75
N HIS A 108 -3.41 9.48 12.84
CA HIS A 108 -4.05 10.66 13.44
C HIS A 108 -3.59 10.87 14.88
N GLU A 109 -3.61 9.82 15.69
CA GLU A 109 -3.15 9.89 17.09
C GLU A 109 -1.68 10.33 17.18
N ASN A 110 -0.81 9.85 16.28
CA ASN A 110 0.62 10.18 16.31
C ASN A 110 0.97 11.59 15.81
N TYR A 111 0.14 12.22 14.99
CA TYR A 111 0.42 13.52 14.36
C TYR A 111 -0.34 14.71 14.96
N THR A 112 -1.16 14.50 15.99
CA THR A 112 -2.00 15.54 16.60
C THR A 112 -1.48 16.02 17.98
N TYR A 113 -0.19 15.86 18.26
CA TYR A 113 0.49 16.39 19.45
C TYR A 113 1.41 17.57 19.15
#